data_AF-A0A2N9VV80-F1
#
_entry.id   AF-A0A2N9VV80-F1
#
_cell.length_a   1.000
_cell.length_b   1.000
_cell.length_c   1.000
_cell.angle_alpha   90.00
_cell.angle_beta   90.00
_cell.angle_gamma   90.00
#
_symmetry.space_group_name_H-M   'P 1'
#
loop_
_entity.id
_entity.type
_entity.pdbx_description
1 polymer ?
#
loop_
_entity_poly.entity_id
_entity_poly.type
_entity_poly.pdbx_seq_one_letter_code
_entity_poly.pdbx_strand_id
1 'polypeptide(L)'
;MKTGKAMLKKQGWAACSMIAALGILAGCASQPVHRMLPPEPYANLQLRNCKAYPGFTECRLMLLTQYGPVSFGPVQSNGRPSAYQYQVLGCAPLQWAVPHLPNYNCEISEMGGGLSTGTVLVKGGTAVRLAKHFGDIQQLDYRWKKDPWSRVNG
;
A
#
# COMPACT_ATOMS: atom_id res chain seq x y z
N MET A 1 -9.94 -69.66 -56.85
CA MET A 1 -10.89 -69.47 -55.73
C MET A 1 -10.13 -68.96 -54.51
N LYS A 2 -10.80 -68.13 -53.71
CA LYS A 2 -10.27 -67.08 -52.82
C LYS A 2 -9.30 -67.56 -51.73
N THR A 3 -8.20 -66.83 -51.56
CA THR A 3 -7.35 -66.82 -50.37
C THR A 3 -8.09 -66.10 -49.22
N GLY A 4 -8.48 -66.87 -48.20
CA GLY A 4 -9.15 -66.37 -47.01
C GLY A 4 -8.16 -66.09 -45.89
N LYS A 5 -8.05 -64.82 -45.51
CA LYS A 5 -7.46 -64.36 -44.25
C LYS A 5 -8.30 -64.87 -43.07
N ALA A 6 -7.66 -65.26 -41.97
CA ALA A 6 -8.20 -65.06 -40.62
C ALA A 6 -7.09 -65.18 -39.57
N MET A 7 -6.64 -64.01 -39.10
CA MET A 7 -6.13 -63.85 -37.75
C MET A 7 -7.28 -64.01 -36.76
N LEU A 8 -7.07 -64.78 -35.69
CA LEU A 8 -7.37 -64.31 -34.32
C LEU A 8 -6.77 -65.31 -33.32
N LYS A 9 -5.73 -64.91 -32.59
CA LYS A 9 -5.23 -65.64 -31.42
C LYS A 9 -5.33 -64.74 -30.19
N LYS A 10 -5.81 -65.39 -29.13
CA LYS A 10 -6.25 -64.93 -27.82
C LYS A 10 -5.28 -64.00 -27.08
N GLN A 11 -5.86 -62.96 -26.47
CA GLN A 11 -6.00 -62.76 -25.02
C GLN A 11 -4.77 -63.06 -24.14
N GLY A 12 -4.25 -62.02 -23.48
CA GLY A 12 -3.31 -62.14 -22.37
C GLY A 12 -3.04 -60.77 -21.76
N TRP A 13 -3.54 -60.55 -20.54
CA TRP A 13 -3.38 -59.35 -19.73
C TRP A 13 -1.91 -59.02 -19.42
N ALA A 14 -1.57 -57.73 -19.38
CA ALA A 14 -0.68 -57.14 -18.39
C ALA A 14 -0.83 -55.62 -18.46
N ALA A 15 -1.24 -55.04 -17.34
CA ALA A 15 -1.29 -53.61 -17.13
C ALA A 15 0.11 -53.00 -17.18
N CYS A 16 0.27 -51.93 -17.95
CA CYS A 16 1.32 -50.95 -17.74
C CYS A 16 0.71 -49.59 -18.07
N SER A 17 0.25 -48.90 -17.03
CA SER A 17 -0.15 -47.49 -17.07
C SER A 17 0.95 -46.66 -17.72
N MET A 18 0.73 -46.23 -18.96
CA MET A 18 1.43 -45.06 -19.50
C MET A 18 0.62 -43.83 -19.10
N ILE A 19 0.95 -43.25 -17.95
CA ILE A 19 0.60 -41.86 -17.67
C ILE A 19 1.47 -41.04 -18.64
N ALA A 20 0.86 -40.59 -19.74
CA ALA A 20 1.46 -39.61 -20.61
C ALA A 20 1.69 -38.33 -19.78
N ALA A 21 2.95 -38.07 -19.45
CA ALA A 21 3.36 -36.86 -18.77
C ALA A 21 3.06 -35.66 -19.67
N LEU A 22 1.96 -34.97 -19.39
CA LEU A 22 1.75 -33.59 -19.83
C LEU A 22 2.73 -32.72 -19.03
N GLY A 23 3.98 -32.68 -19.48
CA GLY A 23 4.97 -31.71 -19.04
C GLY A 23 4.60 -30.33 -19.57
N ILE A 24 3.59 -29.70 -18.97
CA ILE A 24 3.46 -28.25 -19.08
C ILE A 24 4.62 -27.69 -18.26
N LEU A 25 5.65 -27.19 -18.93
CA LEU A 25 6.58 -26.26 -18.31
C LEU A 25 5.75 -25.07 -17.84
N ALA A 26 5.32 -25.11 -16.59
CA ALA A 26 4.92 -23.93 -15.85
C ALA A 26 6.18 -23.08 -15.66
N GLY A 27 6.56 -22.36 -16.72
CA GLY A 27 7.39 -21.19 -16.55
C GLY A 27 6.70 -20.33 -15.52
N CYS A 28 7.33 -20.15 -14.36
CA CYS A 28 6.96 -19.09 -13.42
C CYS A 28 7.24 -17.77 -14.14
N ALA A 29 6.36 -17.39 -15.07
CA ALA A 29 6.22 -16.02 -15.48
C ALA A 29 5.69 -15.33 -14.23
N SER A 30 6.60 -14.84 -13.40
CA SER A 30 6.29 -13.80 -12.42
C SER A 30 5.48 -12.77 -13.18
N GLN A 31 4.17 -12.74 -12.90
CA GLN A 31 3.27 -11.76 -13.48
C GLN A 31 3.95 -10.40 -13.31
N PRO A 32 3.98 -9.54 -14.34
CA PRO A 32 4.47 -8.19 -14.15
C PRO A 32 3.61 -7.61 -13.04
N VAL A 33 4.20 -7.40 -11.85
CA VAL A 33 3.55 -6.76 -10.71
C VAL A 33 3.01 -5.46 -11.27
N HIS A 34 1.72 -5.43 -11.56
CA HIS A 34 1.06 -4.22 -12.00
C HIS A 34 1.22 -3.29 -10.82
N ARG A 35 2.09 -2.30 -10.97
CA ARG A 35 2.28 -1.23 -9.99
C ARG A 35 0.93 -0.53 -9.89
N MET A 36 0.09 -0.99 -8.97
CA MET A 36 -1.14 -0.30 -8.64
C MET A 36 -0.72 1.03 -8.07
N LEU A 37 -0.92 2.09 -8.85
CA LEU A 37 -0.83 3.44 -8.31
C LEU A 37 -1.86 3.54 -7.18
N PRO A 38 -1.53 4.22 -6.07
CA PRO A 38 -2.51 4.51 -5.05
C PRO A 38 -3.71 5.23 -5.68
N PRO A 39 -4.94 4.92 -5.24
CA PRO A 39 -6.11 5.66 -5.71
C PRO A 39 -6.00 7.13 -5.30
N GLU A 40 -6.72 8.01 -5.99
CA GLU A 40 -6.97 9.36 -5.47
C GLU A 40 -7.67 9.26 -4.10
N PRO A 41 -7.33 10.11 -3.12
CA PRO A 41 -6.47 11.31 -3.20
C PRO A 41 -4.97 11.09 -2.93
N TYR A 42 -4.48 9.84 -2.95
CA TYR A 42 -3.13 9.45 -2.51
C TYR A 42 -2.10 9.33 -3.64
N ALA A 43 -2.54 9.23 -4.90
CA ALA A 43 -1.68 8.99 -6.06
C ALA A 43 -0.47 9.94 -6.12
N ASN A 44 -0.68 11.18 -5.71
CA ASN A 44 0.32 12.25 -5.77
C ASN A 44 1.01 12.53 -4.43
N LEU A 45 0.70 11.78 -3.37
CA LEU A 45 1.28 11.97 -2.04
C LEU A 45 2.54 11.12 -1.85
N GLN A 46 3.63 11.77 -1.47
CA GLN A 46 4.93 11.13 -1.27
C GLN A 46 5.62 11.61 -0.02
N LEU A 47 6.40 10.72 0.60
CA LEU A 47 7.42 11.09 1.56
C LEU A 47 8.75 11.24 0.82
N ARG A 48 9.40 12.39 0.96
CA ARG A 48 10.72 12.65 0.38
C ARG A 48 11.64 13.24 1.43
N ASN A 49 12.93 13.32 1.10
CA ASN A 49 13.98 13.88 1.95
C ASN A 49 14.02 13.21 3.34
N CYS A 50 13.87 11.89 3.35
CA CYS A 50 13.90 11.11 4.59
C CYS A 50 15.31 11.11 5.18
N LYS A 51 15.39 11.36 6.49
CA LYS A 51 16.62 11.33 7.28
C LYS A 51 16.43 10.40 8.48
N ALA A 52 17.35 9.45 8.60
CA ALA A 52 17.38 8.52 9.72
C ALA A 52 18.01 9.17 10.96
N TYR A 53 17.39 8.96 12.11
CA TYR A 53 17.92 9.29 13.43
C TYR A 53 17.92 8.04 14.32
N PRO A 54 18.66 8.03 15.44
CA PRO A 54 18.54 6.96 16.43
C PRO A 54 17.10 6.87 16.95
N GLY A 55 16.40 5.80 16.58
CA GLY A 55 15.04 5.48 17.06
C GLY A 55 13.88 5.99 16.20
N PHE A 56 14.11 6.85 15.18
CA PHE A 56 13.06 7.32 14.28
C PHE A 56 13.60 7.82 12.95
N THR A 57 12.70 7.95 11.97
CA THR A 57 12.96 8.58 10.67
C THR A 57 12.09 9.81 10.52
N GLU A 58 12.68 10.91 10.09
CA GLU A 58 11.94 12.11 9.71
C GLU A 58 11.92 12.23 8.18
N CYS A 59 10.74 12.41 7.60
CA CYS A 59 10.56 12.68 6.17
C CYS A 59 9.74 13.94 5.98
N ARG A 60 9.73 14.50 4.76
CA ARG A 60 8.74 15.49 4.35
C ARG A 60 7.61 14.87 3.56
N LEU A 61 6.38 15.10 4.00
CA LEU A 61 5.18 14.82 3.23
C LEU A 61 5.00 15.90 2.15
N MET A 62 4.85 15.47 0.90
CA MET A 62 4.76 16.32 -0.27
C MET A 62 3.63 15.85 -1.17
N LEU A 63 2.93 16.82 -1.76
CA LEU A 63 1.96 16.61 -2.82
C LEU A 63 2.61 16.99 -4.15
N LEU A 64 2.72 16.05 -5.08
CA LEU A 64 3.15 16.33 -6.44
C LEU A 64 2.00 16.99 -7.21
N THR A 65 2.26 18.18 -7.76
CA THR A 65 1.29 18.86 -8.62
C THR A 65 1.94 19.18 -9.95
N GLN A 66 1.13 19.51 -10.96
CA GLN A 66 1.61 19.96 -12.27
C GLN A 66 2.47 21.24 -12.19
N TYR A 67 2.33 22.03 -11.13
CA TYR A 67 3.10 23.26 -10.90
C TYR A 67 4.37 23.02 -10.05
N GLY A 68 4.64 21.76 -9.71
CA GLY A 68 5.73 21.36 -8.84
C GLY A 68 5.25 20.83 -7.50
N PRO A 69 6.17 20.35 -6.66
CA PRO A 69 5.83 19.72 -5.40
C PRO A 69 5.47 20.74 -4.32
N VAL A 70 4.34 20.51 -3.65
CA VAL A 70 3.87 21.29 -2.50
C VAL A 70 4.21 20.55 -1.21
N SER A 71 4.89 21.21 -0.27
CA SER A 71 5.24 20.60 1.02
C SER A 71 4.11 20.73 2.03
N PHE A 72 3.61 19.60 2.55
CA PHE A 72 2.68 19.58 3.66
C PHE A 72 3.41 19.70 5.01
N GLY A 73 4.63 19.18 5.12
CA GLY A 73 5.51 19.39 6.27
C GLY A 73 6.22 18.12 6.72
N PRO A 74 6.91 18.15 7.88
CA PRO A 74 7.63 17.01 8.40
C PRO A 74 6.69 15.96 8.98
N VAL A 75 7.07 14.70 8.85
CA VAL A 75 6.40 13.55 9.45
C VAL A 75 7.43 12.59 10.03
N GLN A 76 7.08 11.91 11.11
CA GLN A 76 7.97 10.97 11.78
C GLN A 76 7.42 9.55 11.67
N SER A 77 8.29 8.61 11.35
CA SER A 77 8.02 7.18 11.42
C SER A 77 8.98 6.54 12.42
N ASN A 78 8.47 5.60 13.21
CA ASN A 78 9.28 4.81 14.15
C ASN A 78 10.03 3.67 13.44
N GLY A 79 9.84 3.52 12.12
CA GLY A 79 10.52 2.53 11.29
C GLY A 79 11.92 2.97 10.85
N ARG A 80 12.79 1.98 10.63
CA ARG A 80 14.10 2.18 9.99
C ARG A 80 13.85 2.46 8.50
N PRO A 81 14.46 3.49 7.91
CA PRO A 81 14.21 3.78 6.51
C PRO A 81 14.89 2.71 5.66
N SER A 82 14.09 1.99 4.89
CA SER A 82 14.53 1.15 3.78
C SER A 82 14.78 1.93 2.50
N ALA A 83 14.26 3.16 2.37
CA ALA A 83 14.35 3.98 1.17
C ALA A 83 14.42 5.50 1.48
N TYR A 84 14.94 6.27 0.53
CA TYR A 84 14.98 7.74 0.60
C TYR A 84 13.64 8.40 0.28
N GLN A 85 12.74 7.66 -0.38
CA GLN A 85 11.44 8.15 -0.85
C GLN A 85 10.38 7.04 -0.73
N TYR A 86 9.19 7.42 -0.31
CA TYR A 86 8.04 6.52 -0.15
C TYR A 86 6.81 7.09 -0.84
N GLN A 87 5.96 6.20 -1.35
CA GLN A 87 4.64 6.52 -1.85
C GLN A 87 3.60 6.28 -0.75
N VAL A 88 2.67 7.22 -0.55
CA VAL A 88 1.55 7.02 0.38
C VAL A 88 0.48 6.18 -0.30
N LEU A 89 0.06 5.08 0.36
CA LEU A 89 -0.94 4.16 -0.16
C LEU A 89 -2.37 4.54 0.28
N GLY A 90 -2.49 5.04 1.51
CA GLY A 90 -3.76 5.41 2.12
C GLY A 90 -3.54 5.99 3.51
N CYS A 91 -4.52 6.75 4.02
CA CYS A 91 -4.46 7.33 5.36
C CYS A 91 -5.75 7.07 6.11
N ALA A 92 -5.65 6.49 7.31
CA ALA A 92 -6.78 6.33 8.22
C ALA A 92 -6.74 7.44 9.28
N PRO A 93 -7.86 8.14 9.55
CA PRO A 93 -7.93 9.03 10.70
C PRO A 93 -7.80 8.21 11.99
N LEU A 94 -6.97 8.67 12.91
CA LEU A 94 -6.83 8.06 14.23
C LEU A 94 -7.81 8.70 15.21
N GLN A 95 -8.64 7.88 15.86
CA GLN A 95 -9.44 8.33 16.99
C GLN A 95 -8.53 8.73 18.15
N TRP A 96 -8.80 9.89 18.76
CA TRP A 96 -7.84 10.63 19.56
C TRP A 96 -7.54 10.01 20.93
N ALA A 97 -6.26 9.97 21.29
CA ALA A 97 -5.79 9.99 22.69
C ALA A 97 -5.43 11.40 23.18
N VAL A 98 -5.18 12.34 22.24
CA VAL A 98 -4.85 13.75 22.52
C VAL A 98 -5.89 14.63 21.80
N PRO A 99 -6.69 15.42 22.52
CA PRO A 99 -7.71 16.26 21.91
C PRO A 99 -7.08 17.43 21.13
N HIS A 100 -7.82 17.93 20.12
CA HIS A 100 -7.64 19.20 19.39
C HIS A 100 -6.85 19.26 18.07
N LEU A 101 -6.19 18.20 17.59
CA LEU A 101 -5.53 18.27 16.26
C LEU A 101 -5.78 17.00 15.44
N PRO A 102 -5.98 17.14 14.10
CA PRO A 102 -6.08 16.01 13.20
C PRO A 102 -4.88 15.08 13.34
N ASN A 103 -5.13 13.78 13.30
CA ASN A 103 -4.09 12.76 13.28
C ASN A 103 -4.46 11.70 12.24
N TYR A 104 -3.51 11.39 11.36
CA TYR A 104 -3.64 10.31 10.39
C TYR A 104 -2.54 9.28 10.59
N ASN A 105 -2.90 8.02 10.46
CA ASN A 105 -1.94 6.95 10.24
C ASN A 105 -1.93 6.64 8.73
N CYS A 106 -0.84 6.96 8.06
CA CYS A 106 -0.72 6.76 6.62
C CYS A 106 0.15 5.53 6.33
N GLU A 107 -0.37 4.61 5.53
CA GLU A 107 0.39 3.50 4.99
C GLU A 107 1.32 3.97 3.88
N ILE A 108 2.55 3.45 3.88
CA ILE A 108 3.58 3.83 2.94
C ILE A 108 4.14 2.60 2.25
N SER A 109 4.53 2.74 0.98
CA SER A 109 5.30 1.75 0.23
C SER A 109 6.60 2.38 -0.25
N GLU A 110 7.61 1.56 -0.46
CA GLU A 110 8.78 1.99 -1.24
C GLU A 110 8.35 2.36 -2.66
N MET A 111 9.02 3.37 -3.23
CA MET A 111 8.75 3.79 -4.60
C MET A 111 8.88 2.62 -5.58
N GLY A 112 7.76 2.24 -6.19
CA GLY A 112 7.69 1.14 -7.17
C GLY A 112 7.48 -0.26 -6.58
N GLY A 113 7.41 -0.40 -5.26
CA GLY A 113 7.18 -1.68 -4.57
C GLY A 113 5.71 -2.08 -4.42
N GLY A 114 4.79 -1.11 -4.35
CA GLY A 114 3.33 -1.32 -4.30
C GLY A 114 2.81 -1.97 -3.00
N LEU A 115 3.65 -2.68 -2.27
CA LEU A 115 3.35 -3.28 -0.96
C LEU A 115 3.66 -2.30 0.16
N SER A 116 2.80 -2.29 1.19
CA SER A 116 3.01 -1.49 2.38
C SER A 116 4.30 -1.93 3.09
N THR A 117 5.21 -1.00 3.31
CA THR A 117 6.47 -1.19 4.05
C THR A 117 6.42 -0.60 5.45
N GLY A 118 5.28 0.00 5.83
CA GLY A 118 5.04 0.49 7.17
C GLY A 118 4.00 1.59 7.21
N THR A 119 3.93 2.28 8.35
CA THR A 119 3.08 3.45 8.52
C THR A 119 3.85 4.66 9.02
N VAL A 120 3.29 5.83 8.74
CA VAL A 120 3.76 7.12 9.22
C VAL A 120 2.64 7.84 9.94
N LEU A 121 2.97 8.43 11.08
CA LEU A 121 2.02 9.18 11.88
C LEU A 121 2.09 10.65 11.50
N VAL A 122 1.01 11.17 10.94
CA VAL A 122 0.86 12.57 10.54
C VAL A 122 0.06 13.30 11.59
N LYS A 123 0.65 14.34 12.20
CA LYS A 123 0.02 15.11 13.29
C LYS A 123 0.06 16.62 13.03
N GLY A 124 -0.69 17.35 13.85
CA GLY A 124 -0.58 18.81 13.97
C GLY A 124 -0.80 19.56 12.65
N GLY A 125 0.03 20.56 12.37
CA GLY A 125 -0.13 21.42 11.19
C GLY A 125 -0.06 20.68 9.85
N THR A 126 0.75 19.61 9.76
CA THR A 126 0.82 18.77 8.57
C THR A 126 -0.46 17.98 8.37
N ALA A 127 -1.04 17.44 9.45
CA ALA A 127 -2.32 16.75 9.40
C ALA A 127 -3.47 17.69 9.04
N VAL A 128 -3.44 18.97 9.48
CA VAL A 128 -4.43 19.97 9.07
C VAL A 128 -4.37 20.23 7.56
N ARG A 129 -3.17 20.36 6.98
CA ARG A 129 -3.02 20.55 5.52
C ARG A 129 -3.48 19.32 4.75
N LEU A 130 -3.17 18.13 5.28
CA LEU A 130 -3.62 16.87 4.71
C LEU A 130 -5.15 16.71 4.77
N ALA A 131 -5.78 17.07 5.88
CA ALA A 131 -7.24 17.07 6.03
C ALA A 131 -7.92 18.00 5.01
N LYS A 132 -7.34 19.19 4.77
CA LYS A 132 -7.83 20.10 3.72
C LYS A 132 -7.71 19.49 2.33
N HIS A 133 -6.61 18.81 2.03
CA HIS A 133 -6.41 18.11 0.75
C HIS A 133 -7.42 16.98 0.56
N PHE A 134 -7.75 16.24 1.62
CA PHE A 134 -8.75 15.17 1.56
C PHE A 134 -10.20 15.65 1.60
N GLY A 135 -10.44 16.95 1.88
CA GLY A 135 -11.79 17.43 2.16
C GLY A 135 -12.41 16.82 3.42
N ASP A 136 -11.58 16.40 4.38
CA ASP A 136 -12.02 15.75 5.62
C ASP A 136 -12.56 16.79 6.61
N ILE A 137 -13.83 17.14 6.43
CA ILE A 137 -14.52 18.13 7.25
C ILE A 137 -14.61 17.67 8.71
N GLN A 138 -14.69 16.37 8.99
CA GLN A 138 -14.79 15.87 10.37
C GLN A 138 -13.53 16.19 11.17
N GLN A 139 -12.35 15.97 10.58
CA GLN A 139 -11.09 16.32 11.22
C GLN A 139 -10.89 17.84 11.35
N LEU A 140 -11.37 18.62 10.38
CA LEU A 140 -11.29 20.09 10.42
C LEU A 140 -12.27 20.72 11.44
N ASP A 141 -13.47 20.18 11.57
CA ASP A 141 -14.50 20.62 12.51
C ASP A 141 -14.13 20.32 13.97
N TYR A 142 -13.37 19.26 14.21
CA TYR A 142 -13.05 18.83 15.57
C TYR A 142 -12.28 19.87 16.41
N ARG A 143 -11.62 20.86 15.79
CA ARG A 143 -11.02 22.00 16.51
C ARG A 143 -12.04 22.95 17.15
N TRP A 144 -13.27 22.98 16.65
CA TRP A 144 -14.29 23.97 17.05
C TRP A 144 -15.27 23.47 18.10
N LYS A 145 -15.27 22.17 18.41
CA LYS A 145 -16.06 21.67 19.54
C LYS A 145 -15.28 21.96 20.82
N LYS A 146 -15.84 22.86 21.63
CA LYS A 146 -15.41 23.10 23.01
C LYS A 146 -15.18 21.75 23.66
N ASP A 147 -14.00 21.53 24.22
CA ASP A 147 -13.74 20.33 24.99
C ASP A 147 -14.83 20.21 26.06
N PRO A 148 -15.59 19.09 26.12
CA PRO A 148 -16.62 18.87 27.14
C PRO A 148 -16.07 19.01 28.56
N TRP A 149 -14.75 18.86 28.73
CA TRP A 149 -14.03 18.96 29.98
C TRP A 149 -13.34 20.32 30.19
N SER A 150 -13.35 21.21 29.19
CA SER A 150 -12.81 22.56 29.33
C SER A 150 -13.73 23.39 30.21
N ARG A 151 -13.25 23.67 31.42
CA ARG A 151 -13.89 24.58 32.39
C ARG A 151 -13.75 26.05 32.01
N VAL A 152 -13.10 26.36 30.89
CA VAL A 152 -12.97 27.72 30.38
C VAL A 152 -14.17 27.99 29.49
N ASN A 153 -15.06 28.88 29.95
CA ASN A 153 -16.14 29.40 29.12
C ASN A 153 -15.54 30.39 28.13
N GLY A 154 -15.64 30.06 26.84
CA GLY A 154 -15.40 31.00 25.74
C GLY A 154 -16.56 31.95 25.58
#